data_AF-A0A7C6P1G2-F1
#
_entry.id   AF-A0A7C6P1G2-F1
#
_cell.length_a   1.000
_cell.length_b   1.000
_cell.length_c   1.000
_cell.angle_alpha   90.00
_cell.angle_beta   90.00
_cell.angle_gamma   90.00
#
_symmetry.space_group_name_H-M   'P 1'
#
loop_
_entity.id
_entity.type
_entity.pdbx_description
1 polymer ?
#
loop_
_entity_poly.entity_id
_entity_poly.type
_entity_poly.pdbx_seq_one_letter_code
_entity_poly.pdbx_strand_id
1 'polypeptide(L)'
;MECFYLIFDNPFAFSHTLRNSLGTLLSSIDVCTAYYYELPHGAGLIMISKAYFTHFIEKHACDDRFVRMAQALGMKDAAEPMDFITALVKLQEDCGVADLKMSDYGIWPDEFPAMAQNARDTMGGLFGCDRVQLSNEDCVAIFEKSYR
;
A
#
# COMPACT_ATOMS: atom_id res chain seq x y z
N MET A 1 21.54 9.57 -14.09
CA MET A 1 21.88 9.43 -12.66
C MET A 1 21.15 10.47 -11.80
N GLU A 2 19.96 10.94 -12.24
CA GLU A 2 19.19 12.02 -11.58
C GLU A 2 17.79 11.56 -11.11
N CYS A 3 17.34 10.34 -11.46
CA CYS A 3 16.03 9.82 -11.00
C CYS A 3 15.99 9.42 -9.52
N PHE A 4 17.12 9.39 -8.82
CA PHE A 4 17.19 8.86 -7.44
C PHE A 4 16.86 9.90 -6.36
N TYR A 5 17.05 11.20 -6.64
CA TYR A 5 16.89 12.26 -5.63
C TYR A 5 15.45 12.77 -5.46
N LEU A 6 14.58 12.58 -6.46
CA LEU A 6 13.18 13.04 -6.40
C LEU A 6 12.24 12.09 -5.65
N ILE A 7 12.72 10.92 -5.22
CA ILE A 7 11.93 9.89 -4.54
C ILE A 7 11.78 10.20 -3.04
N PHE A 8 12.72 10.93 -2.44
CA PHE A 8 12.84 11.06 -0.99
C PHE A 8 12.18 12.32 -0.38
N ASP A 9 11.76 13.29 -1.19
CA ASP A 9 11.25 14.58 -0.69
C ASP A 9 9.76 14.84 -0.99
N ASN A 10 9.03 13.89 -1.59
CA ASN A 10 7.65 14.14 -2.00
C ASN A 10 6.72 12.92 -1.86
N PRO A 11 5.62 13.01 -1.08
CA PRO A 11 4.63 11.93 -0.95
C PRO A 11 4.00 11.49 -2.29
N PHE A 12 4.00 12.35 -3.32
CA PHE A 12 3.55 11.98 -4.67
C PHE A 12 4.51 11.02 -5.40
N ALA A 13 5.82 11.08 -5.14
CA ALA A 13 6.81 10.22 -5.81
C ALA A 13 6.82 8.79 -5.23
N PHE A 14 6.49 8.65 -3.95
CA PHE A 14 6.27 7.36 -3.29
C PHE A 14 5.08 6.60 -3.91
N SER A 15 3.94 7.28 -4.11
CA SER A 15 2.77 6.71 -4.79
C SER A 15 3.11 6.25 -6.22
N HIS A 16 3.90 7.03 -6.97
CA HIS A 16 4.29 6.65 -8.34
C HIS A 16 5.24 5.44 -8.38
N THR A 17 6.16 5.34 -7.42
CA THR A 17 7.10 4.21 -7.31
C THR A 17 6.37 2.93 -6.91
N LEU A 18 5.42 3.00 -5.97
CA LEU A 18 4.56 1.86 -5.63
C LEU A 18 3.65 1.46 -6.80
N ARG A 19 3.08 2.43 -7.53
CA ARG A 19 2.21 2.21 -8.69
C ARG A 19 2.91 1.49 -9.85
N ASN A 20 4.17 1.82 -10.13
CA ASN A 20 4.96 1.15 -11.17
C ASN A 20 5.54 -0.21 -10.71
N SER A 21 5.55 -0.45 -9.39
CA SER A 21 6.11 -1.66 -8.81
C SER A 21 5.03 -2.70 -8.50
N LEU A 22 3.83 -2.36 -8.05
CA LEU A 22 2.78 -3.34 -7.79
C LEU A 22 1.44 -2.82 -8.34
N GLY A 23 1.01 -3.38 -9.48
CA GLY A 23 -0.43 -3.49 -9.72
C GLY A 23 -1.02 -4.27 -8.54
N THR A 24 -2.19 -3.97 -7.99
CA THR A 24 -3.32 -3.27 -8.63
C THR A 24 -4.41 -2.88 -7.62
N LEU A 25 -4.40 -3.46 -6.41
CA LEU A 25 -5.28 -3.04 -5.31
C LEU A 25 -4.95 -1.64 -4.78
N LEU A 26 -3.67 -1.26 -4.84
CA LEU A 26 -3.20 0.05 -4.38
C LEU A 26 -3.90 1.15 -5.18
N SER A 27 -3.92 1.04 -6.51
CA SER A 27 -4.72 1.92 -7.38
C SER A 27 -6.22 1.85 -7.11
N SER A 28 -6.72 0.73 -6.57
CA SER A 28 -8.14 0.57 -6.28
C SER A 28 -8.62 1.35 -5.06
N ILE A 29 -7.74 1.50 -4.05
CA ILE A 29 -8.01 2.30 -2.86
C ILE A 29 -8.01 3.80 -3.16
N ASP A 30 -7.17 4.27 -4.09
CA ASP A 30 -7.14 5.69 -4.52
C ASP A 30 -8.52 6.21 -4.97
N VAL A 31 -9.41 5.33 -5.43
CA VAL A 31 -10.79 5.69 -5.80
C VAL A 31 -11.78 5.43 -4.66
N CYS A 32 -11.55 4.43 -3.79
CA CYS A 32 -12.37 4.27 -2.58
C CYS A 32 -12.22 5.45 -1.62
N THR A 33 -11.03 6.05 -1.52
CA THR A 33 -10.81 7.24 -0.71
C THR A 33 -11.24 8.53 -1.39
N ALA A 34 -11.61 8.51 -2.67
CA ALA A 34 -12.17 9.68 -3.37
C ALA A 34 -13.55 10.10 -2.82
N TYR A 35 -14.23 9.25 -2.04
CA TYR A 35 -15.42 9.62 -1.27
C TYR A 35 -15.10 10.56 -0.10
N TYR A 36 -13.84 10.59 0.36
CA TYR A 36 -13.35 11.45 1.43
C TYR A 36 -12.65 12.66 0.80
N TYR A 37 -13.40 13.76 0.65
CA TYR A 37 -12.95 14.99 -0.03
C TYR A 37 -11.67 15.63 0.56
N GLU A 38 -11.30 15.27 1.79
CA GLU A 38 -10.14 15.80 2.51
C GLU A 38 -8.94 14.85 2.52
N LEU A 39 -9.03 13.65 1.92
CA LEU A 39 -7.94 12.69 1.92
C LEU A 39 -6.99 12.96 0.73
N PRO A 40 -5.72 13.35 0.97
CA PRO A 40 -4.77 13.52 -0.11
C PRO A 40 -4.63 12.20 -0.90
N HIS A 41 -4.61 12.25 -2.23
CA HIS A 41 -4.64 11.10 -3.18
C HIS A 41 -3.47 10.09 -3.04
N GLY A 42 -2.71 10.11 -1.95
CA GLY A 42 -1.73 9.08 -1.59
C GLY A 42 -1.82 8.60 -0.13
N ALA A 43 -2.58 9.28 0.74
CA ALA A 43 -2.67 8.93 2.16
C ALA A 43 -3.35 7.58 2.37
N GLY A 44 -4.39 7.27 1.58
CA GLY A 44 -5.04 5.96 1.58
C GLY A 44 -4.06 4.81 1.31
N LEU A 45 -3.16 5.00 0.35
CA LEU A 45 -2.15 4.00 -0.03
C LEU A 45 -1.14 3.79 1.07
N ILE A 46 -0.67 4.88 1.68
CA ILE A 46 0.33 4.85 2.75
C ILE A 46 -0.23 4.12 3.98
N MET A 47 -1.49 4.38 4.35
CA MET A 47 -2.12 3.76 5.52
C MET A 47 -2.22 2.24 5.40
N ILE A 48 -2.55 1.72 4.21
CA ILE A 48 -2.74 0.28 4.03
C ILE A 48 -1.48 -0.47 3.57
N SER A 49 -0.46 0.22 3.04
CA SER A 49 0.61 -0.42 2.30
C SER A 49 1.34 -1.49 3.11
N LYS A 50 1.51 -1.27 4.42
CA LYS A 50 2.13 -2.26 5.32
C LYS A 50 1.34 -3.56 5.36
N ALA A 51 0.05 -3.51 5.68
CA ALA A 51 -0.79 -4.71 5.78
C ALA A 51 -0.97 -5.38 4.41
N TYR A 52 -1.14 -4.56 3.36
CA TYR A 52 -1.25 -5.02 1.98
C TYR A 52 -0.03 -5.85 1.57
N PHE A 53 1.18 -5.31 1.68
CA PHE A 53 2.38 -6.05 1.26
C PHE A 53 2.69 -7.24 2.17
N THR A 54 2.41 -7.13 3.47
CA THR A 54 2.55 -8.25 4.40
C THR A 54 1.69 -9.44 3.96
N HIS A 55 0.46 -9.20 3.49
CA HIS A 55 -0.42 -10.26 2.98
C HIS A 55 0.20 -11.04 1.79
N PHE A 56 0.86 -10.36 0.85
CA PHE A 56 1.51 -11.05 -0.28
C PHE A 56 2.79 -11.77 0.12
N ILE A 57 3.53 -11.21 1.08
CA ILE A 57 4.74 -11.84 1.64
C ILE A 57 4.36 -13.12 2.38
N GLU A 58 3.33 -13.08 3.24
CA GLU A 58 2.82 -14.25 3.97
C GLU A 58 2.34 -15.37 3.02
N LYS A 59 1.86 -15.01 1.82
CA LYS A 59 1.43 -15.95 0.78
C LYS A 59 2.58 -16.37 -0.17
N HIS A 60 3.82 -15.95 0.10
CA HIS A 60 5.00 -16.24 -0.72
C HIS A 60 4.81 -15.93 -2.22
N ALA A 61 4.09 -14.85 -2.53
CA ALA A 61 3.67 -14.55 -3.90
C ALA A 61 4.85 -14.19 -4.83
N CYS A 62 5.91 -13.59 -4.28
CA CYS A 62 7.09 -13.14 -5.02
C CYS A 62 8.24 -12.69 -4.10
N ASP A 63 8.76 -13.60 -3.28
CA ASP A 63 9.76 -13.33 -2.23
C ASP A 63 11.01 -12.59 -2.74
N ASP A 64 11.65 -13.08 -3.80
CA ASP A 64 12.83 -12.47 -4.41
C ASP A 64 12.60 -11.00 -4.81
N ARG A 65 11.37 -10.67 -5.18
CA ARG A 65 11.01 -9.31 -5.58
C ARG A 65 10.96 -8.39 -4.36
N PHE A 66 10.39 -8.85 -3.25
CA PHE A 66 10.34 -8.06 -2.02
C PHE A 66 11.74 -7.79 -1.48
N VAL A 67 12.64 -8.78 -1.53
CA VAL A 67 14.05 -8.59 -1.20
C VAL A 67 14.69 -7.49 -2.06
N ARG A 68 14.52 -7.55 -3.40
CA ARG A 68 15.04 -6.51 -4.30
C ARG A 68 14.43 -5.14 -4.05
N MET A 69 13.15 -5.08 -3.70
CA MET A 69 12.49 -3.83 -3.35
C MET A 69 13.05 -3.24 -2.05
N ALA A 70 13.30 -4.05 -1.02
CA ALA A 70 13.94 -3.61 0.21
C ALA A 70 15.32 -3.00 -0.04
N GLN A 71 16.12 -3.64 -0.92
CA GLN A 71 17.41 -3.12 -1.37
C GLN A 71 17.28 -1.79 -2.10
N ALA A 72 16.29 -1.65 -2.98
CA ALA A 72 16.01 -0.41 -3.70
C ALA A 72 15.56 0.73 -2.77
N LEU A 73 14.89 0.41 -1.66
CA LEU A 73 14.52 1.35 -0.60
C LEU A 73 15.69 1.73 0.32
N GLY A 74 16.90 1.23 0.06
CA GLY A 74 18.12 1.59 0.79
C GLY A 74 18.61 0.55 1.80
N MET A 75 17.88 -0.55 2.02
CA MET A 75 18.32 -1.67 2.85
C MET A 75 19.16 -2.66 2.04
N LYS A 76 20.40 -2.27 1.72
CA LYS A 76 21.30 -2.99 0.79
C LYS A 76 21.54 -4.45 1.16
N ASP A 77 21.55 -4.76 2.45
CA ASP A 77 21.81 -6.10 2.98
C ASP A 77 20.53 -6.92 3.20
N ALA A 78 19.37 -6.45 2.68
CA ALA A 78 18.12 -7.20 2.77
C ALA A 78 18.26 -8.58 2.13
N ALA A 79 17.79 -9.59 2.85
CA ALA A 79 17.91 -11.01 2.52
C ALA A 79 16.57 -11.75 2.64
N GLU A 80 15.60 -11.18 3.37
CA GLU A 80 14.29 -11.79 3.58
C GLU A 80 13.17 -10.89 3.03
N PRO A 81 12.04 -11.45 2.54
CA PRO A 81 10.94 -10.66 2.02
C PRO A 81 10.38 -9.63 3.01
N MET A 82 10.39 -9.95 4.31
CA MET A 82 9.93 -9.05 5.37
C MET A 82 10.84 -7.83 5.58
N ASP A 83 12.09 -7.86 5.11
CA ASP A 83 12.97 -6.68 5.11
C ASP A 83 12.36 -5.54 4.29
N PHE A 84 11.52 -5.85 3.30
CA PHE A 84 10.75 -4.85 2.58
C PHE A 84 9.80 -4.07 3.49
N ILE A 85 9.10 -4.75 4.41
CA ILE A 85 8.19 -4.09 5.34
C ILE A 85 8.98 -3.19 6.30
N THR A 86 10.16 -3.65 6.76
CA THR A 86 11.04 -2.84 7.59
C THR A 86 11.51 -1.58 6.86
N ALA A 87 11.96 -1.72 5.60
CA ALA A 87 12.39 -0.59 4.77
C ALA A 87 11.23 0.36 4.43
N LEU A 88 10.03 -0.18 4.21
CA LEU A 88 8.80 0.58 3.95
C LEU A 88 8.41 1.44 5.15
N VAL A 89 8.38 0.86 6.36
CA VAL A 89 8.04 1.59 7.59
C VAL A 89 9.06 2.70 7.85
N LYS A 90 10.36 2.39 7.70
CA LYS A 90 11.41 3.40 7.81
C LYS A 90 11.21 4.56 6.82
N LEU A 91 10.89 4.26 5.56
CA LEU A 91 10.61 5.30 4.57
C LEU A 91 9.40 6.15 4.96
N GLN A 92 8.34 5.54 5.50
CA GLN A 92 7.18 6.28 6.00
C GLN A 92 7.53 7.19 7.18
N GLU A 93 8.41 6.74 8.08
CA GLU A 93 8.94 7.55 9.20
C GLU A 93 9.78 8.71 8.70
N ASP A 94 10.71 8.46 7.78
CA ASP A 94 11.59 9.46 7.18
C ASP A 94 10.79 10.54 6.41
N CYS A 95 9.67 10.16 5.78
CA CYS A 95 8.74 11.09 5.12
C CYS A 95 7.73 11.76 6.07
N GLY A 96 7.70 11.41 7.36
CA GLY A 96 6.76 11.98 8.34
C GLY A 96 5.31 11.55 8.17
N VAL A 97 5.05 10.40 7.53
CA VAL A 97 3.71 9.88 7.20
C VAL A 97 3.36 8.58 7.93
N ALA A 98 4.24 8.08 8.79
CA ALA A 98 4.04 6.83 9.55
C ALA A 98 2.84 6.85 10.51
N ASP A 99 2.41 8.04 10.93
CA ASP A 99 1.29 8.24 11.86
C ASP A 99 -0.02 8.62 11.19
N LEU A 100 -0.14 8.45 9.86
CA LEU A 100 -1.43 8.57 9.17
C LEU A 100 -2.41 7.49 9.66
N LYS A 101 -3.63 7.90 9.98
CA LYS A 101 -4.69 7.04 10.52
C LYS A 101 -5.97 7.18 9.72
N MET A 102 -6.68 6.07 9.56
CA MET A 102 -7.98 6.07 8.89
C MET A 102 -9.02 6.90 9.65
N SER A 103 -8.98 6.83 10.99
CA SER A 103 -9.88 7.57 11.86
C SER A 103 -9.75 9.10 11.74
N ASP A 104 -8.56 9.61 11.45
CA ASP A 104 -8.34 11.06 11.25
C ASP A 104 -9.07 11.59 9.99
N TYR A 105 -9.46 10.70 9.07
CA TYR A 105 -10.22 11.04 7.87
C TYR A 105 -11.69 10.61 7.95
N GLY A 106 -12.16 10.15 9.12
CA GLY A 106 -13.54 9.76 9.34
C GLY A 106 -13.92 8.41 8.71
N ILE A 107 -12.94 7.55 8.41
CA ILE A 107 -13.18 6.18 7.95
C ILE A 107 -13.38 5.28 9.17
N TRP A 108 -14.48 4.53 9.21
CA TRP A 108 -14.81 3.64 10.33
C TRP A 108 -14.87 2.16 9.91
N PRO A 109 -14.62 1.20 10.83
CA PRO A 109 -14.55 -0.22 10.48
C PRO A 109 -15.84 -0.83 9.93
N ASP A 110 -17.00 -0.28 10.28
CA ASP A 110 -18.31 -0.69 9.74
C ASP A 110 -18.45 -0.40 8.24
N GLU A 111 -17.63 0.49 7.69
CA GLU A 111 -17.62 0.84 6.27
C GLU A 111 -16.72 -0.09 5.43
N PHE A 112 -15.81 -0.85 6.05
CA PHE A 112 -14.84 -1.68 5.33
C PHE A 112 -15.44 -2.67 4.33
N PRO A 113 -16.55 -3.38 4.64
CA PRO A 113 -17.17 -4.27 3.65
C PRO A 113 -17.68 -3.51 2.42
N ALA A 114 -18.27 -2.33 2.63
CA ALA A 114 -18.76 -1.48 1.54
C ALA A 114 -17.58 -0.91 0.72
N MET A 115 -16.49 -0.52 1.38
CA MET A 115 -15.26 -0.07 0.71
C MET A 115 -14.63 -1.18 -0.14
N ALA A 116 -14.56 -2.41 0.36
CA ALA A 116 -14.03 -3.55 -0.37
C ALA A 116 -14.89 -3.89 -1.60
N GLN A 117 -16.21 -3.88 -1.44
CA GLN A 117 -17.14 -4.10 -2.54
C GLN A 117 -17.02 -2.99 -3.60
N ASN A 118 -16.97 -1.72 -3.19
CA ASN A 118 -16.81 -0.59 -4.10
C ASN A 118 -15.48 -0.65 -4.88
N ALA A 119 -14.38 -1.08 -4.24
CA ALA A 119 -13.09 -1.27 -4.91
C ALA A 119 -13.21 -2.31 -6.04
N ARG A 120 -13.96 -3.39 -5.79
CA ARG A 120 -14.20 -4.45 -6.77
C ARG A 120 -15.14 -4.01 -7.89
N ASP A 121 -16.20 -3.28 -7.58
CA ASP A 121 -17.16 -2.84 -8.60
C ASP A 121 -16.57 -1.78 -9.52
N THR A 122 -15.76 -0.88 -8.97
CA THR A 122 -15.17 0.23 -9.74
C THR A 122 -13.92 -0.19 -10.51
N MET A 123 -13.10 -1.09 -9.93
CA MET A 123 -11.79 -1.46 -10.47
C MET A 123 -11.49 -2.96 -10.36
N GLY A 124 -12.51 -3.81 -10.41
CA GLY A 124 -12.34 -5.27 -10.35
C GLY A 124 -11.43 -5.84 -11.43
N GLY A 125 -11.33 -5.19 -12.59
CA GLY A 125 -10.38 -5.55 -13.64
C GLY A 125 -8.91 -5.44 -13.20
N LEU A 126 -8.61 -4.56 -12.24
CA LEU A 126 -7.28 -4.41 -11.67
C LEU A 126 -6.92 -5.58 -10.75
N PHE A 127 -7.87 -6.12 -9.96
CA PHE A 127 -7.60 -7.28 -9.09
C PHE A 127 -7.03 -8.50 -9.85
N GLY A 128 -7.30 -8.62 -11.16
CA GLY A 128 -6.73 -9.66 -12.01
C GLY A 128 -5.24 -9.52 -12.33
N CYS A 129 -4.63 -8.36 -12.04
CA CYS A 129 -3.18 -8.13 -12.20
C CYS A 129 -2.38 -8.41 -10.91
N ASP A 130 -3.06 -8.67 -9.78
CA ASP A 130 -2.40 -9.08 -8.55
C ASP A 130 -1.87 -10.52 -8.68
N ARG A 131 -0.67 -10.77 -8.16
CA ARG A 131 -0.05 -12.12 -8.22
C ARG A 131 -0.82 -13.17 -7.43
N VAL A 132 -1.61 -12.72 -6.47
CA VAL A 132 -2.53 -13.54 -5.68
C VAL A 132 -3.89 -12.87 -5.79
N GLN A 133 -4.92 -13.66 -6.06
CA GLN A 133 -6.28 -13.12 -6.02
C GLN A 133 -6.63 -12.73 -4.59
N LEU A 134 -6.99 -11.47 -4.42
CA LEU A 134 -7.58 -10.96 -3.19
C LEU A 134 -9.08 -11.16 -3.26
N SER A 135 -9.70 -11.73 -2.23
CA SER A 135 -11.16 -11.72 -2.07
C SER A 135 -11.63 -10.39 -1.43
N ASN A 136 -12.95 -10.18 -1.32
CA ASN A 136 -13.46 -9.03 -0.56
C ASN A 136 -13.09 -9.16 0.93
N GLU A 137 -13.13 -10.37 1.46
CA GLU A 137 -12.74 -10.69 2.83
C GLU A 137 -11.25 -10.40 3.07
N ASP A 138 -10.37 -10.73 2.11
CA ASP A 138 -8.96 -10.36 2.19
C ASP A 138 -8.79 -8.84 2.24
N CYS A 139 -9.58 -8.09 1.47
CA CYS A 139 -9.54 -6.61 1.47
C CYS A 139 -10.01 -6.04 2.82
N VAL A 140 -11.11 -6.56 3.36
CA VAL A 140 -11.60 -6.16 4.69
C VAL A 140 -10.55 -6.45 5.76
N ALA A 141 -9.93 -7.64 5.73
CA ALA A 141 -8.87 -7.99 6.67
C ALA A 141 -7.65 -7.06 6.56
N ILE A 142 -7.31 -6.59 5.36
CA ILE A 142 -6.25 -5.59 5.15
C ILE A 142 -6.66 -4.24 5.76
N PHE A 143 -7.90 -3.79 5.58
CA PHE A 143 -8.40 -2.56 6.19
C PHE A 143 -8.38 -2.64 7.72
N GLU A 144 -8.87 -3.73 8.29
CA GLU A 144 -8.86 -3.99 9.74
C GLU A 144 -7.45 -3.99 10.31
N LYS A 145 -6.50 -4.66 9.66
CA LYS A 145 -5.07 -4.67 10.07
C LYS A 145 -4.41 -3.29 9.96
N SER A 146 -4.94 -2.41 9.12
CA SER A 146 -4.40 -1.06 8.87
C SER A 146 -5.09 0.02 9.69
N TYR A 147 -6.20 -0.32 10.35
CA TYR A 147 -7.02 0.65 11.06
C TYR A 147 -6.31 1.17 12.31
N ARG A 148 -6.30 2.49 12.47
CA ARG A 148 -5.76 3.23 13.61
C ARG A 148 -6.59 4.48 13.84
#